data_AF-A0A485KKK8-F1
#
_entry.id   AF-A0A485KKK8-F1
#
_cell.length_a   1.000
_cell.length_b   1.000
_cell.length_c   1.000
_cell.angle_alpha   90.00
_cell.angle_beta   90.00
_cell.angle_gamma   90.00
#
_symmetry.space_group_name_H-M   'P 1'
#
loop_
_entity.id
_entity.type
_entity.pdbx_description
1 polymer ?
#
loop_
_entity_poly.entity_id
_entity_poly.type
_entity_poly.pdbx_seq_one_letter_code
_entity_poly.pdbx_strand_id
1 'polypeptide(L)'
;MGDSYQKHQRYILRRFPPFLEDSMIGNHEKLRLVFIVMWSGLIALPTVLAASSCDFFVKEPLFYFSVLMVIFVLARAIHRYCVRWPEGHTMRWSYWHEIELATAPYKLKILGYYHRKIDHFLGQFPKGTTDAQIHFYYNLRGGITALLFLTAFVVFTVLLALTDGDEYSQILILYVLSVASVCVLFYLGKVYCIELPQVIALRHRPEFASDVLFGDLHDETIPFAQPVRDYQTSST
;
A
#
# COMPACT_ATOMS: atom_id res chain seq x y z
N MET A 1 -14.34 -27.27 -1.16
CA MET A 1 -14.12 -25.93 -0.57
C MET A 1 -14.97 -24.91 -1.31
N GLY A 2 -15.81 -24.14 -0.61
CA GLY A 2 -16.63 -23.11 -1.25
C GLY A 2 -15.78 -21.93 -1.75
N ASP A 3 -16.15 -21.32 -2.88
CA ASP A 3 -15.42 -20.20 -3.51
C ASP A 3 -15.23 -18.99 -2.57
N SER A 4 -16.17 -18.76 -1.65
CA SER A 4 -16.08 -17.72 -0.62
C SER A 4 -14.88 -17.93 0.33
N TYR A 5 -14.65 -19.16 0.76
CA TYR A 5 -13.53 -19.51 1.66
C TYR A 5 -12.18 -19.27 0.96
N GLN A 6 -12.03 -19.73 -0.28
CA GLN A 6 -10.80 -19.51 -1.06
C GLN A 6 -10.55 -18.04 -1.39
N LYS A 7 -11.61 -17.23 -1.51
CA LYS A 7 -11.49 -15.78 -1.68
C LYS A 7 -10.98 -15.12 -0.40
N HIS A 8 -11.51 -15.54 0.76
CA HIS A 8 -11.08 -15.07 2.07
C HIS A 8 -9.63 -15.44 2.40
N GLN A 9 -9.23 -16.69 2.15
CA GLN A 9 -7.85 -17.13 2.33
C GLN A 9 -6.85 -16.30 1.52
N ARG A 10 -7.12 -16.13 0.21
CA ARG A 10 -6.31 -15.26 -0.66
C ARG A 10 -6.26 -13.83 -0.14
N TYR A 11 -7.35 -13.33 0.40
CA TYR A 11 -7.41 -11.98 0.93
C TYR A 11 -6.50 -11.79 2.15
N ILE A 12 -6.56 -12.73 3.09
CA ILE A 12 -5.69 -12.75 4.28
C ILE A 12 -4.24 -12.88 3.87
N LEU A 13 -3.91 -13.87 3.02
CA LEU A 13 -2.54 -14.13 2.60
C LEU A 13 -1.91 -13.00 1.79
N ARG A 14 -2.68 -12.20 1.05
CA ARG A 14 -2.17 -11.00 0.34
C ARG A 14 -1.91 -9.82 1.25
N ARG A 15 -2.64 -9.72 2.37
CA ARG A 15 -2.50 -8.63 3.34
C ARG A 15 -1.47 -8.92 4.41
N PHE A 16 -1.32 -10.19 4.76
CA PHE A 16 -0.40 -10.70 5.76
C PHE A 16 0.45 -11.79 5.10
N PRO A 17 1.55 -11.40 4.44
CA PRO A 17 2.39 -12.36 3.74
C PRO A 17 2.95 -13.40 4.71
N PRO A 18 2.87 -14.70 4.38
CA PRO A 18 3.42 -15.76 5.24
C PRO A 18 4.96 -15.68 5.30
N PHE A 19 5.59 -15.14 4.26
CA PHE A 19 7.05 -15.04 4.13
C PHE A 19 7.69 -13.92 4.96
N LEU A 20 6.88 -13.06 5.59
CA LEU A 20 7.38 -11.99 6.44
C LEU A 20 7.33 -12.42 7.91
N GLU A 21 8.30 -11.93 8.68
CA GLU A 21 8.37 -12.15 10.13
C GLU A 21 7.21 -11.48 10.86
N ASP A 22 6.72 -12.09 11.94
CA ASP A 22 5.61 -11.57 12.75
C ASP A 22 5.91 -10.19 13.33
N SER A 23 7.16 -9.96 13.75
CA SER A 23 7.66 -8.69 14.28
C SER A 23 7.47 -7.55 13.26
N MET A 24 7.85 -7.82 12.01
CA MET A 24 7.75 -6.87 10.90
C MET A 24 6.29 -6.57 10.56
N ILE A 25 5.43 -7.58 10.49
CA ILE A 25 4.01 -7.35 10.20
C ILE A 25 3.33 -6.59 11.35
N GLY A 26 3.63 -6.95 12.59
CA GLY A 26 3.10 -6.26 13.78
C GLY A 26 3.50 -4.78 13.82
N ASN A 27 4.76 -4.47 13.54
CA ASN A 27 5.23 -3.09 13.45
C ASN A 27 4.55 -2.31 12.31
N HIS A 28 4.35 -2.94 11.15
CA HIS A 28 3.65 -2.31 10.03
C HIS A 28 2.18 -2.02 10.31
N GLU A 29 1.46 -2.91 11.01
CA GLU A 29 0.06 -2.66 11.35
C GLU A 29 -0.08 -1.53 12.39
N LYS A 30 0.84 -1.45 13.37
CA LYS A 30 0.92 -0.31 14.30
C LYS A 30 1.20 1.00 13.56
N LEU A 31 2.23 1.02 12.71
CA LEU A 31 2.58 2.19 11.90
C LEU A 31 1.42 2.62 11.00
N ARG A 32 0.73 1.66 10.35
CA ARG A 32 -0.44 1.94 9.52
C ARG A 32 -1.56 2.63 10.31
N LEU A 33 -1.82 2.17 11.53
CA LEU A 33 -2.84 2.80 12.39
C LEU A 33 -2.43 4.23 12.75
N VAL A 34 -1.18 4.43 13.17
CA VAL A 34 -0.63 5.76 13.48
C VAL A 34 -0.73 6.69 12.27
N PHE A 35 -0.34 6.24 11.07
CA PHE A 35 -0.46 7.03 9.85
C PHE A 35 -1.90 7.44 9.54
N ILE A 36 -2.86 6.55 9.74
CA ILE A 36 -4.28 6.85 9.49
C ILE A 36 -4.81 7.86 10.52
N VAL A 37 -4.43 7.72 11.79
CA VAL A 37 -4.81 8.69 12.84
C VAL A 37 -4.20 10.06 12.54
N MET A 38 -2.91 10.12 12.23
CA MET A 38 -2.24 11.38 11.86
C MET A 38 -2.88 12.02 10.64
N TRP A 39 -3.14 11.24 9.59
CA TRP A 39 -3.81 11.71 8.38
C TRP A 39 -5.23 12.22 8.67
N SER A 40 -5.99 11.55 9.54
CA SER A 40 -7.31 12.01 9.93
C SER A 40 -7.27 13.36 10.65
N GLY A 41 -6.28 13.58 11.52
CA GLY A 41 -6.07 14.86 12.19
C GLY A 41 -5.66 15.97 11.21
N LEU A 42 -4.79 15.65 10.24
CA LEU A 42 -4.35 16.58 9.22
C LEU A 42 -5.46 16.99 8.25
N ILE A 43 -6.46 16.13 7.99
CA ILE A 43 -7.67 16.51 7.24
C ILE A 43 -8.64 17.30 8.12
N ALA A 44 -8.83 16.88 9.38
CA ALA A 44 -9.74 17.56 10.28
C ALA A 44 -9.35 19.03 10.51
N LEU A 45 -8.06 19.34 10.57
CA LEU A 45 -7.55 20.70 10.78
C LEU A 45 -8.11 21.72 9.75
N PRO A 46 -7.87 21.59 8.43
CA PRO A 46 -8.44 22.50 7.44
C PRO A 46 -9.96 22.41 7.35
N THR A 47 -10.58 21.25 7.65
CA THR A 47 -12.05 21.14 7.69
C THR A 47 -12.65 21.98 8.80
N VAL A 48 -12.07 21.97 10.00
CA VAL A 48 -12.51 22.78 11.13
C VAL A 48 -12.24 24.26 10.87
N LEU A 49 -11.07 24.61 10.30
CA LEU A 49 -10.76 25.99 9.96
C LEU A 49 -11.73 26.57 8.92
N ALA A 50 -11.98 25.86 7.83
CA ALA A 50 -12.93 26.30 6.82
C ALA A 50 -14.35 26.45 7.39
N ALA A 51 -14.77 25.55 8.28
CA ALA A 51 -16.05 25.65 8.98
C ALA A 51 -16.13 26.83 9.95
N SER A 52 -15.02 27.20 10.60
CA SER A 52 -14.97 28.37 11.49
C SER A 52 -14.89 29.70 10.74
N SER A 53 -14.28 29.71 9.55
CA SER A 53 -14.11 30.92 8.76
C SER A 53 -15.34 31.24 7.90
N CYS A 54 -16.15 30.26 7.52
CA CYS A 54 -17.30 30.47 6.64
C CYS A 54 -18.48 29.55 6.99
N ASP A 55 -19.57 30.12 7.50
CA ASP A 55 -20.79 29.37 7.86
C ASP A 55 -21.42 28.64 6.66
N PHE A 56 -21.24 29.15 5.44
CA PHE A 56 -21.74 28.51 4.23
C PHE A 56 -21.03 27.18 3.94
N PHE A 57 -19.76 27.05 4.33
CA PHE A 57 -18.98 25.84 4.10
C PHE A 57 -19.58 24.59 4.79
N VAL A 58 -20.23 24.75 5.93
CA VAL A 58 -20.89 23.63 6.65
C VAL A 58 -22.10 23.07 5.87
N LYS A 59 -22.66 23.87 4.95
CA LYS A 59 -23.76 23.44 4.08
C LYS A 59 -23.26 22.72 2.83
N GLU A 60 -21.96 22.75 2.57
CA GLU A 60 -21.39 22.16 1.37
C GLU A 60 -21.28 20.63 1.46
N PRO A 61 -21.60 19.91 0.36
CA PRO A 61 -21.42 18.45 0.30
C PRO A 61 -19.97 18.03 0.58
N LEU A 62 -19.00 18.87 0.24
CA LEU A 62 -17.57 18.60 0.46
C LEU A 62 -17.20 18.47 1.94
N PHE A 63 -17.87 19.22 2.83
CA PHE A 63 -17.68 19.10 4.28
C PHE A 63 -18.15 17.73 4.77
N TYR A 64 -19.37 17.31 4.42
CA TYR A 64 -19.89 16.01 4.82
C TYR A 64 -19.07 14.87 4.22
N PHE A 65 -18.64 15.02 2.97
CA PHE A 65 -17.81 14.03 2.31
C PHE A 65 -16.47 13.82 3.04
N SER A 66 -15.78 14.91 3.44
CA SER A 66 -14.50 14.78 4.15
C SER A 66 -14.68 14.14 5.52
N VAL A 67 -15.68 14.57 6.29
CA VAL A 67 -15.98 13.99 7.61
C VAL A 67 -16.32 12.50 7.49
N LEU A 68 -17.23 12.14 6.59
CA LEU A 68 -17.60 10.73 6.36
C LEU A 68 -16.42 9.90 5.86
N MET A 69 -15.59 10.45 4.98
CA MET A 69 -14.41 9.78 4.48
C MET A 69 -13.41 9.53 5.62
N VAL A 70 -13.18 10.51 6.51
CA VAL A 70 -12.30 10.35 7.67
C VAL A 70 -12.82 9.25 8.59
N ILE A 71 -14.11 9.31 8.94
CA ILE A 71 -14.76 8.30 9.79
C ILE A 71 -14.66 6.91 9.16
N PHE A 72 -14.97 6.79 7.87
CA PHE A 72 -14.92 5.51 7.17
C PHE A 72 -13.52 4.91 7.13
N VAL A 73 -12.50 5.72 6.84
CA VAL A 73 -11.11 5.26 6.77
C VAL A 73 -10.60 4.87 8.16
N LEU A 74 -10.92 5.66 9.21
CA LEU A 74 -10.61 5.32 10.60
C LEU A 74 -11.30 4.02 11.03
N ALA A 75 -12.61 3.88 10.80
CA ALA A 75 -13.36 2.67 11.13
C ALA A 75 -12.78 1.45 10.43
N ARG A 76 -12.40 1.58 9.15
CA ARG A 76 -11.73 0.50 8.40
C ARG A 76 -10.35 0.17 8.95
N ALA A 77 -9.61 1.16 9.43
CA ALA A 77 -8.30 0.97 10.06
C ALA A 77 -8.42 0.24 11.40
N ILE A 78 -9.34 0.69 12.25
CA ILE A 78 -9.65 0.08 13.55
C ILE A 78 -10.14 -1.35 13.34
N HIS A 79 -11.10 -1.58 12.44
CA HIS A 79 -11.56 -2.93 12.11
C HIS A 79 -10.40 -3.82 11.61
N ARG A 80 -9.50 -3.28 10.78
CA ARG A 80 -8.34 -4.04 10.32
C ARG A 80 -7.42 -4.41 11.50
N TYR A 81 -7.14 -3.47 12.39
CA TYR A 81 -6.23 -3.67 13.52
C TYR A 81 -6.82 -4.57 14.62
N CYS A 82 -8.11 -4.41 14.93
CA CYS A 82 -8.77 -5.15 16.02
C CYS A 82 -9.27 -6.54 15.61
N VAL A 83 -9.72 -6.71 14.35
CA VAL A 83 -10.34 -7.97 13.90
C VAL A 83 -9.44 -8.73 12.93
N ARG A 84 -9.01 -8.07 11.85
CA ARG A 84 -8.30 -8.76 10.75
C ARG A 84 -6.85 -9.10 11.07
N TRP A 85 -6.18 -8.26 11.86
CA TRP A 85 -4.80 -8.50 12.24
C TRP A 85 -4.65 -9.75 13.13
N PRO A 86 -5.43 -9.92 14.22
CA PRO A 86 -5.40 -11.16 15.01
C PRO A 86 -5.73 -12.41 14.18
N GLU A 87 -6.72 -12.32 13.31
CA GLU A 87 -7.07 -13.40 12.39
C GLU A 87 -5.91 -13.72 11.43
N GLY A 88 -5.32 -12.70 10.81
CA GLY A 88 -4.19 -12.88 9.91
C GLY A 88 -2.97 -13.47 10.61
N HIS A 89 -2.67 -13.02 11.82
CA HIS A 89 -1.55 -13.53 12.62
C HIS A 89 -1.72 -15.01 12.97
N THR A 90 -2.95 -15.43 13.35
CA THR A 90 -3.25 -16.81 13.75
C THR A 90 -3.40 -17.76 12.56
N MET A 91 -4.10 -17.33 11.51
CA MET A 91 -4.51 -18.21 10.41
C MET A 91 -3.59 -18.15 9.18
N ARG A 92 -2.63 -17.21 9.08
CA ARG A 92 -1.77 -17.11 7.89
C ARG A 92 -1.02 -18.40 7.56
N TRP A 93 -0.48 -19.06 8.58
CA TRP A 93 0.31 -20.28 8.40
C TRP A 93 -0.56 -21.48 8.05
N SER A 94 -1.72 -21.63 8.69
CA SER A 94 -2.68 -22.68 8.33
C SER A 94 -3.19 -22.49 6.91
N TYR A 95 -3.55 -21.26 6.53
CA TYR A 95 -3.95 -20.95 5.15
C TYR A 95 -2.82 -21.18 4.15
N TRP A 96 -1.58 -20.82 4.48
CA TRP A 96 -0.46 -21.10 3.58
C TRP A 96 -0.25 -22.61 3.39
N HIS A 97 -0.28 -23.38 4.48
CA HIS A 97 -0.13 -24.83 4.43
C HIS A 97 -1.26 -25.51 3.64
N GLU A 98 -2.51 -25.08 3.84
CA GLU A 98 -3.64 -25.55 3.03
C GLU A 98 -3.44 -25.28 1.54
N ILE A 99 -2.78 -24.17 1.17
CA ILE A 99 -2.48 -23.84 -0.22
C ILE A 99 -1.33 -24.65 -0.80
N GLU A 100 -0.32 -24.95 0.01
CA GLU A 100 0.78 -25.83 -0.37
C GLU A 100 0.29 -27.25 -0.63
N LEU A 101 -0.66 -27.73 0.17
CA LEU A 101 -1.30 -29.04 0.01
C LEU A 101 -2.37 -29.05 -1.09
N ALA A 102 -2.92 -27.88 -1.44
CA ALA A 102 -3.90 -27.74 -2.52
C ALA A 102 -3.24 -27.77 -3.91
N THR A 103 -4.05 -27.49 -4.94
CA THR A 103 -3.62 -27.53 -6.34
C THR A 103 -2.58 -26.44 -6.67
N ALA A 104 -1.53 -26.82 -7.41
CA ALA A 104 -0.48 -25.94 -7.94
C ALA A 104 -0.96 -24.58 -8.52
N PRO A 105 -2.05 -24.48 -9.31
CA PRO A 105 -2.56 -23.19 -9.81
C PRO A 105 -2.94 -22.19 -8.71
N TYR A 106 -3.37 -22.66 -7.54
CA TYR A 106 -3.78 -21.78 -6.45
C TYR A 106 -2.58 -21.11 -5.78
N LYS A 107 -1.51 -21.88 -5.56
CA LYS A 107 -0.20 -21.39 -5.07
C LYS A 107 0.41 -20.37 -6.04
N LEU A 108 0.44 -20.70 -7.34
CA LEU A 108 0.96 -19.82 -8.39
C LEU A 108 0.24 -18.47 -8.46
N LYS A 109 -1.06 -18.42 -8.18
CA LYS A 109 -1.83 -17.17 -8.16
C LYS A 109 -1.43 -16.23 -7.02
N ILE A 110 -0.93 -16.77 -5.90
CA ILE A 110 -0.41 -15.98 -4.77
C ILE A 110 1.02 -15.57 -5.02
N LEU A 111 1.89 -16.49 -5.45
CA LEU A 111 3.27 -16.17 -5.82
C LEU A 111 3.33 -15.11 -6.93
N GLY A 112 2.51 -15.26 -7.97
CA GLY A 112 2.41 -14.28 -9.06
C GLY A 112 1.82 -12.92 -8.64
N TYR A 113 1.13 -12.83 -7.49
CA TYR A 113 0.78 -11.53 -6.90
C TYR A 113 2.02 -10.87 -6.30
N TYR A 114 2.85 -11.62 -5.58
CA TYR A 114 4.07 -11.11 -4.95
C TYR A 114 5.13 -10.75 -5.97
N HIS A 115 5.33 -11.55 -7.03
CA HIS A 115 6.23 -11.18 -8.14
C HIS A 115 5.84 -9.85 -8.78
N ARG A 116 4.55 -9.65 -9.11
CA ARG A 116 4.09 -8.37 -9.66
C ARG A 116 4.26 -7.20 -8.68
N LYS A 117 4.09 -7.45 -7.38
CA LYS A 117 4.33 -6.43 -6.35
C LYS A 117 5.81 -6.06 -6.27
N ILE A 118 6.70 -7.04 -6.34
CA ILE A 118 8.15 -6.83 -6.35
C ILE A 118 8.55 -6.07 -7.62
N ASP A 119 8.10 -6.53 -8.78
CA ASP A 119 8.41 -5.92 -10.08
C ASP A 119 7.92 -4.47 -10.17
N HIS A 120 6.72 -4.16 -9.66
CA HIS A 120 6.21 -2.80 -9.62
C HIS A 120 7.12 -1.81 -8.86
N PHE A 121 7.78 -2.28 -7.80
CA PHE A 121 8.65 -1.43 -6.96
C PHE A 121 10.12 -1.52 -7.35
N LEU A 122 10.58 -2.67 -7.83
CA LEU A 122 11.99 -2.96 -8.03
C LEU A 122 12.39 -3.15 -9.49
N GLY A 123 11.43 -3.34 -10.41
CA GLY A 123 11.68 -3.59 -11.83
C GLY A 123 12.37 -2.44 -12.56
N GLN A 124 12.33 -1.23 -11.99
CA GLN A 124 13.05 -0.06 -12.53
C GLN A 124 14.56 -0.05 -12.20
N PHE A 125 15.03 -0.90 -11.28
CA PHE A 125 16.43 -0.94 -10.88
C PHE A 125 17.21 -2.01 -11.66
N PRO A 126 18.47 -1.74 -12.05
CA PRO A 126 19.35 -2.75 -12.64
C PRO A 126 19.54 -3.97 -11.74
N LYS A 127 19.72 -5.14 -12.35
CA LYS A 127 20.14 -6.36 -11.63
C LYS A 127 21.48 -6.11 -10.95
N GLY A 128 21.58 -6.41 -9.65
CA GLY A 128 22.77 -6.11 -8.83
C GLY A 128 22.70 -4.81 -8.01
N THR A 129 21.63 -4.02 -8.13
CA THR A 129 21.43 -2.84 -7.26
C THR A 129 21.30 -3.28 -5.80
N THR A 130 22.13 -2.69 -4.94
CA THR A 130 22.14 -2.99 -3.50
C THR A 130 20.91 -2.38 -2.81
N ASP A 131 20.49 -2.99 -1.70
CA ASP A 131 19.34 -2.47 -0.95
C ASP A 131 19.59 -1.05 -0.42
N ALA A 132 20.84 -0.72 -0.09
CA ALA A 132 21.23 0.63 0.32
C ALA A 132 20.95 1.67 -0.77
N GLN A 133 21.24 1.34 -2.04
CA GLN A 133 20.97 2.22 -3.18
C GLN A 133 19.46 2.38 -3.42
N ILE A 134 18.69 1.30 -3.30
CA ILE A 134 17.22 1.33 -3.42
C ILE A 134 16.62 2.18 -2.31
N HIS A 135 17.04 1.98 -1.06
CA HIS A 135 16.62 2.78 0.09
C HIS A 135 16.98 4.26 -0.10
N PHE A 136 18.20 4.56 -0.55
CA PHE A 136 18.62 5.92 -0.80
C PHE A 136 17.76 6.60 -1.87
N TYR A 137 17.50 5.92 -2.99
CA TYR A 137 16.64 6.44 -4.06
C TYR A 137 15.24 6.77 -3.55
N TYR A 138 14.62 5.84 -2.83
CA TYR A 138 13.27 6.04 -2.31
C TYR A 138 13.20 7.06 -1.18
N ASN A 139 14.19 7.12 -0.30
CA ASN A 139 14.27 8.12 0.75
C ASN A 139 14.48 9.52 0.18
N LEU A 140 15.34 9.68 -0.83
CA LEU A 140 15.58 10.97 -1.46
C LEU A 140 14.34 11.44 -2.23
N ARG A 141 13.82 10.61 -3.14
CA ARG A 141 12.63 10.95 -3.95
C ARG A 141 11.40 11.15 -3.08
N GLY A 142 11.18 10.25 -2.13
CA GLY A 142 10.07 10.31 -1.20
C GLY A 142 10.18 11.50 -0.25
N GLY A 143 11.37 11.75 0.28
CA GLY A 143 11.66 12.87 1.18
C GLY A 143 11.46 14.23 0.52
N ILE A 144 11.99 14.43 -0.69
CA ILE A 144 11.79 15.69 -1.45
C ILE A 144 10.30 15.92 -1.72
N THR A 145 9.60 14.88 -2.18
CA THR A 145 8.18 15.00 -2.50
C THR A 145 7.34 15.24 -1.23
N ALA A 146 7.65 14.53 -0.14
CA ALA A 146 6.98 14.73 1.14
C ALA A 146 7.21 16.14 1.68
N LEU A 147 8.43 16.67 1.58
CA LEU A 147 8.73 18.04 2.01
C LEU A 147 7.90 19.05 1.21
N LEU A 148 7.82 18.90 -0.12
CA LEU A 148 7.05 19.79 -0.98
C LEU A 148 5.55 19.79 -0.65
N PHE A 149 4.95 18.62 -0.43
CA PHE A 149 3.52 18.56 -0.08
C PHE A 149 3.24 18.95 1.37
N LEU A 150 4.21 18.77 2.28
CA LEU A 150 4.11 19.26 3.65
C LEU A 150 4.14 20.78 3.70
N THR A 151 5.08 21.41 2.99
CA THR A 151 5.14 22.88 2.90
C THR A 151 3.90 23.44 2.22
N ALA A 152 3.44 22.82 1.12
CA ALA A 152 2.19 23.20 0.46
C ALA A 152 1.00 23.11 1.42
N PHE A 153 0.85 22.00 2.16
CA PHE A 153 -0.19 21.85 3.17
C PHE A 153 -0.16 22.98 4.22
N VAL A 154 1.02 23.26 4.78
CA VAL A 154 1.18 24.32 5.79
C VAL A 154 0.80 25.69 5.20
N VAL A 155 1.30 26.03 4.01
CA VAL A 155 1.01 27.30 3.35
C VAL A 155 -0.49 27.45 3.08
N PHE A 156 -1.15 26.44 2.48
CA PHE A 156 -2.58 26.53 2.18
C PHE A 156 -3.44 26.58 3.45
N THR A 157 -3.06 25.87 4.51
CA THR A 157 -3.79 25.88 5.78
C THR A 157 -3.63 27.21 6.51
N VAL A 158 -2.43 27.80 6.49
CA VAL A 158 -2.18 29.13 7.06
C VAL A 158 -2.94 30.20 6.28
N LEU A 159 -2.87 30.18 4.94
CA LEU A 159 -3.64 31.10 4.11
C LEU A 159 -5.15 30.96 4.38
N LEU A 160 -5.67 29.73 4.47
CA LEU A 160 -7.07 29.46 4.81
C LEU A 160 -7.48 30.07 6.15
N ALA A 161 -6.59 30.04 7.15
CA ALA A 161 -6.85 30.64 8.45
C ALA A 161 -6.81 32.18 8.44
N LEU A 162 -6.16 32.78 7.44
CA LEU A 162 -6.03 34.24 7.28
C LEU A 162 -7.05 34.83 6.30
N THR A 163 -7.71 34.00 5.49
CA THR A 163 -8.72 34.46 4.51
C THR A 163 -10.00 34.91 5.23
N ASP A 164 -10.53 36.05 4.80
CA ASP A 164 -11.81 36.57 5.30
C ASP A 164 -12.99 35.70 4.85
N GLY A 165 -13.98 35.55 5.74
CA GLY A 165 -15.13 34.65 5.55
C GLY A 165 -16.02 34.95 4.33
N ASP A 166 -15.96 36.18 3.82
CA ASP A 166 -16.75 36.62 2.67
C ASP A 166 -16.19 36.08 1.33
N GLU A 167 -14.92 35.67 1.29
CA GLU A 167 -14.26 35.14 0.08
C GLU A 167 -14.41 33.63 -0.06
N TYR A 168 -15.67 33.16 -0.10
CA TYR A 168 -16.02 31.72 -0.11
C TYR A 168 -15.24 30.88 -1.15
N SER A 169 -15.05 31.41 -2.37
CA SER A 169 -14.33 30.69 -3.43
C SER A 169 -12.85 30.43 -3.07
N GLN A 170 -12.20 31.39 -2.40
CA GLN A 170 -10.81 31.23 -1.96
C GLN A 170 -10.72 30.21 -0.82
N ILE A 171 -11.63 30.28 0.15
CA ILE A 171 -11.75 29.31 1.25
C ILE A 171 -11.89 27.89 0.68
N LEU A 172 -12.75 27.70 -0.31
CA LEU A 172 -12.97 26.39 -0.93
C LEU A 172 -11.70 25.87 -1.64
N ILE A 173 -11.03 26.72 -2.42
CA ILE A 173 -9.81 26.34 -3.15
C ILE A 173 -8.69 25.97 -2.16
N LEU A 174 -8.44 26.82 -1.16
CA LEU A 174 -7.41 26.59 -0.15
C LEU A 174 -7.70 25.32 0.67
N TYR A 175 -8.97 25.10 1.02
CA TYR A 175 -9.42 23.86 1.65
C TYR A 175 -9.10 22.64 0.79
N VAL A 176 -9.52 22.62 -0.49
CA VAL A 176 -9.28 21.49 -1.39
C VAL A 176 -7.78 21.23 -1.56
N LEU A 177 -6.97 22.27 -1.73
CA LEU A 177 -5.52 22.15 -1.88
C LEU A 177 -4.83 21.63 -0.61
N SER A 178 -5.30 22.04 0.57
CA SER A 178 -4.79 21.51 1.85
C SER A 178 -5.10 20.01 2.00
N VAL A 179 -6.35 19.59 1.76
CA VAL A 179 -6.77 18.18 1.84
C VAL A 179 -6.06 17.33 0.79
N ALA A 180 -5.93 17.82 -0.45
CA ALA A 180 -5.20 17.11 -1.51
C ALA A 180 -3.74 16.87 -1.12
N SER A 181 -3.07 17.87 -0.52
CA SER A 181 -1.70 17.75 -0.05
C SER A 181 -1.55 16.64 1.01
N VAL A 182 -2.49 16.58 1.96
CA VAL A 182 -2.53 15.54 3.00
C VAL A 182 -2.76 14.14 2.42
N CYS A 183 -3.62 14.01 1.41
CA CYS A 183 -3.84 12.76 0.69
C CYS A 183 -2.57 12.24 0.00
N VAL A 184 -1.79 13.14 -0.62
CA VAL A 184 -0.50 12.77 -1.23
C VAL A 184 0.50 12.33 -0.17
N LEU A 185 0.63 13.07 0.94
CA LEU A 185 1.52 12.70 2.05
C LEU A 185 1.19 11.31 2.60
N PHE A 186 -0.10 11.00 2.76
CA PHE A 186 -0.53 9.68 3.22
C PHE A 186 -0.21 8.57 2.21
N TYR A 187 -0.40 8.83 0.92
CA TYR A 187 0.00 7.90 -0.12
C TYR A 187 1.51 7.60 -0.04
N LEU A 188 2.35 8.64 0.04
CA LEU A 188 3.81 8.48 0.13
C LEU A 188 4.22 7.74 1.39
N GLY A 189 3.66 8.09 2.56
CA GLY A 189 3.93 7.41 3.82
C GLY A 189 3.55 5.93 3.78
N LYS A 190 2.38 5.61 3.20
CA LYS A 190 1.95 4.22 3.01
C LYS A 190 2.91 3.45 2.10
N VAL A 191 3.29 4.01 0.96
CA VAL A 191 4.15 3.35 -0.02
C VAL A 191 5.56 3.15 0.52
N TYR A 192 6.18 4.19 1.07
CA TYR A 192 7.60 4.14 1.46
C TYR A 192 7.84 3.60 2.87
N CYS A 193 6.94 3.82 3.83
CA CYS A 193 7.16 3.34 5.20
C CYS A 193 6.56 1.96 5.48
N ILE A 194 5.60 1.50 4.68
CA ILE A 194 4.92 0.21 4.91
C ILE A 194 5.14 -0.76 3.75
N GLU A 195 4.94 -0.36 2.50
CA GLU A 195 5.01 -1.30 1.37
C GLU A 195 6.44 -1.58 0.92
N LEU A 196 7.32 -0.56 0.89
CA LEU A 196 8.71 -0.71 0.46
C LEU A 196 9.52 -1.69 1.35
N PRO A 197 9.51 -1.59 2.70
CA PRO A 197 10.23 -2.55 3.53
C PRO A 197 9.76 -3.98 3.31
N GLN A 198 8.44 -4.18 3.11
CA GLN A 198 7.89 -5.49 2.81
C GLN A 198 8.43 -6.06 1.50
N VAL A 199 8.51 -5.23 0.46
CA VAL A 199 9.01 -5.66 -0.85
C VAL A 199 10.49 -6.02 -0.77
N ILE A 200 11.30 -5.24 -0.06
CA ILE A 200 12.73 -5.52 0.12
C ILE A 200 12.93 -6.84 0.86
N ALA A 201 12.17 -7.07 1.94
CA ALA A 201 12.23 -8.36 2.66
C ALA A 201 11.77 -9.54 1.79
N LEU A 202 10.76 -9.35 0.92
CA LEU A 202 10.31 -10.40 0.01
C LEU A 202 11.34 -10.72 -1.08
N ARG A 203 12.12 -9.75 -1.56
CA ARG A 203 13.18 -9.93 -2.57
C ARG A 203 14.22 -10.97 -2.15
N HIS A 204 14.55 -11.02 -0.86
CA HIS A 204 15.57 -11.93 -0.30
C HIS A 204 15.10 -13.36 -0.08
N ARG A 205 13.81 -13.65 -0.30
CA ARG A 205 13.29 -15.00 -0.14
C ARG A 205 13.63 -15.86 -1.35
N PRO A 206 14.01 -17.13 -1.16
CA PRO A 206 14.41 -18.01 -2.26
C PRO A 206 13.29 -18.21 -3.29
N GLU A 207 12.04 -18.09 -2.88
CA GLU A 207 10.86 -18.19 -3.75
C GLU A 207 10.72 -17.02 -4.74
N PHE A 208 11.38 -15.88 -4.47
CA PHE A 208 11.27 -14.66 -5.27
C PHE A 208 12.62 -14.11 -5.73
N ALA A 209 13.72 -14.73 -5.29
CA ALA A 209 15.06 -14.34 -5.69
C ALA A 209 15.23 -14.51 -7.20
N SER A 210 15.43 -13.40 -7.90
CA SER A 210 15.65 -13.35 -9.35
C SER A 210 16.87 -14.15 -9.80
N ASP A 211 17.82 -14.35 -8.90
CA ASP A 211 19.11 -14.98 -9.20
C ASP A 211 19.00 -16.51 -9.25
N VAL A 212 17.98 -17.10 -8.62
CA VAL A 212 17.69 -18.54 -8.70
C VAL A 212 16.82 -18.88 -9.93
N LEU A 213 16.02 -17.91 -10.39
CA LEU A 213 15.16 -18.07 -11.57
C LEU A 213 15.88 -17.77 -12.90
N PHE A 214 16.97 -16.99 -12.87
CA PHE A 214 17.66 -16.52 -14.09
C PHE A 214 19.21 -16.52 -13.99
N GLY A 215 19.79 -16.99 -12.89
CA GLY A 215 21.23 -17.16 -12.76
C GLY A 215 21.65 -18.55 -13.20
N ASP A 216 22.28 -18.65 -14.36
CA ASP A 216 23.16 -19.73 -14.82
C ASP A 216 22.66 -21.19 -14.75
N LEU A 217 21.39 -21.47 -14.51
CA LEU A 217 20.78 -22.75 -14.89
C LEU A 217 20.29 -22.67 -16.32
N HIS A 218 21.22 -22.93 -17.23
CA HIS A 218 20.97 -23.32 -18.60
C HIS A 218 20.51 -24.79 -18.68
N ASP A 219 19.60 -25.21 -17.80
CA ASP A 219 19.09 -26.58 -17.80
C ASP A 219 17.59 -26.59 -17.55
N GLU A 220 16.91 -27.38 -18.36
CA GLU A 220 15.47 -27.59 -18.52
C GLU A 220 14.77 -28.18 -17.27
N THR A 221 15.02 -27.62 -16.10
CA THR A 221 14.47 -28.11 -14.83
C THR A 221 13.92 -26.96 -14.00
N ILE A 222 13.00 -26.19 -14.59
CA ILE A 222 11.95 -25.57 -13.79
C ILE A 222 10.98 -26.72 -13.44
N PRO A 223 10.90 -27.22 -12.18
CA PRO A 223 10.13 -28.43 -11.85
C PRO A 223 8.61 -28.27 -12.02
N PHE A 224 8.14 -27.12 -12.49
CA PHE A 224 6.73 -26.79 -12.69
C PHE A 224 6.38 -26.35 -14.12
N ALA A 225 7.36 -26.21 -15.02
CA ALA A 225 7.10 -25.99 -16.43
C ALA A 225 7.06 -27.37 -17.11
N GLN A 226 5.87 -27.93 -17.29
CA GLN A 226 5.73 -29.01 -18.26
C GLN A 226 6.12 -28.44 -19.62
N PRO A 227 7.05 -29.07 -20.36
CA PRO A 227 7.38 -28.62 -21.71
C PRO A 227 6.10 -28.70 -22.54
N VAL A 228 5.65 -27.55 -23.03
CA VAL A 228 4.62 -27.50 -24.06
C VAL A 228 5.27 -28.13 -25.28
N ARG A 229 4.82 -29.32 -25.68
CA ARG A 229 5.27 -29.95 -26.92
C ARG A 229 5.07 -28.96 -28.06
N ASP A 230 6.16 -28.65 -28.75
CA ASP A 230 6.19 -27.75 -29.89
C ASP A 230 5.04 -28.06 -30.86
N TYR A 231 4.37 -27.00 -31.33
CA TYR A 231 3.44 -27.12 -32.43
C TYR A 231 4.23 -27.59 -33.66
N GLN A 232 4.03 -28.85 -34.06
CA GLN A 232 4.42 -29.30 -35.39
C GLN A 232 3.64 -28.46 -36.40
N THR A 233 4.29 -27.44 -36.96
CA THR A 233 3.79 -26.80 -38.18
C THR A 233 3.93 -27.83 -39.29
N SER A 234 2.84 -28.52 -39.59
CA SER A 234 2.72 -29.36 -40.78
C SER A 234 2.96 -28.48 -42.01
N SER A 235 4.13 -28.61 -42.60
CA SER A 235 4.42 -28.09 -43.94
C SER A 235 3.70 -28.97 -44.96
N THR A 236 2.71 -28.41 -45.63
CA THR A 236 2.20 -28.86 -46.94
C THR A 236 2.08 -27.66 -47.84
#